data_AF-A0A150N704-F1
#
_entry.id   AF-A0A150N704-F1
#
_cell.length_a   1.000
_cell.length_b   1.000
_cell.length_c   1.000
_cell.angle_alpha   90.00
_cell.angle_beta   90.00
_cell.angle_gamma   90.00
#
_symmetry.space_group_name_H-M   'P 1'
#
loop_
_entity.id
_entity.type
_entity.pdbx_description
1 polymer ?
#
loop_
_entity_poly.entity_id
_entity_poly.type
_entity_poly.pdbx_seq_one_letter_code
_entity_poly.pdbx_strand_id
1 'polypeptide(L)'
;MKPIAIQEIPEHIQNDVGTIYAIHFPKQGYTSDVGIIETANGTYVVKRAKDERFCASLEKDAKALTCLSSTALPIPTLYRFHETKHKKEAWALLEYIEGETLQQALEKETNEAKRVST
;
A
#
# COMPACT_ATOMS: atom_id res chain seq x y z
N MET A 1 -7.26 -10.59 -7.28
CA MET A 1 -6.70 -9.87 -8.44
C MET A 1 -5.35 -10.49 -8.81
N LYS A 2 -4.79 -10.19 -9.99
CA LYS A 2 -3.44 -10.66 -10.34
C LYS A 2 -2.41 -9.78 -9.63
N PRO A 3 -1.28 -10.33 -9.14
CA PRO A 3 -0.20 -9.52 -8.57
C PRO A 3 0.25 -8.40 -9.52
N ILE A 4 0.73 -7.29 -8.96
CA ILE A 4 1.23 -6.14 -9.71
C ILE A 4 2.52 -6.55 -10.44
N ALA A 5 2.59 -6.43 -11.76
CA ALA A 5 3.87 -6.53 -12.46
C ALA A 5 4.60 -5.18 -12.45
N ILE A 6 5.93 -5.18 -12.38
CA ILE A 6 6.74 -3.94 -12.34
C ILE A 6 6.43 -3.05 -13.55
N GLN A 7 6.29 -3.63 -14.75
CA GLN A 7 5.95 -2.88 -15.96
C GLN A 7 4.54 -2.23 -15.94
N GLU A 8 3.66 -2.65 -15.03
CA GLU A 8 2.35 -2.00 -14.87
C GLU A 8 2.42 -0.75 -13.98
N ILE A 9 3.48 -0.60 -13.18
CA ILE A 9 3.63 0.56 -12.29
C ILE A 9 3.81 1.82 -13.16
N PRO A 10 3.02 2.88 -12.93
CA PRO A 10 3.12 4.10 -13.73
C PRO A 10 4.54 4.71 -13.72
N GLU A 11 5.00 5.22 -14.87
CA GLU A 11 6.35 5.78 -15.02
C GLU A 11 6.67 6.87 -14.00
N HIS A 12 5.70 7.71 -13.65
CA HIS A 12 5.90 8.75 -12.65
C HIS A 12 6.18 8.19 -11.24
N ILE A 13 5.59 7.04 -10.87
CA ILE A 13 5.92 6.35 -9.62
C ILE A 13 7.33 5.75 -9.71
N GLN A 14 7.67 5.15 -10.85
CA GLN A 14 9.03 4.61 -11.08
C GLN A 14 10.09 5.72 -10.98
N ASN A 15 9.79 6.91 -11.50
CA ASN A 15 10.69 8.07 -11.41
C ASN A 15 10.88 8.58 -9.98
N ASP A 16 9.85 8.49 -9.12
CA ASP A 16 9.96 8.91 -7.72
C ASP A 16 10.86 7.96 -6.90
N VAL A 17 10.77 6.65 -7.15
CA VAL A 17 11.44 5.62 -6.33
C VAL A 17 12.76 5.12 -6.93
N GLY A 18 13.03 5.41 -8.19
CA GLY A 18 14.20 4.90 -8.92
C GLY A 18 14.02 3.44 -9.35
N THR A 19 15.13 2.78 -9.69
CA THR A 19 15.12 1.39 -10.18
C THR A 19 14.51 0.44 -9.14
N ILE A 20 13.46 -0.28 -9.54
CA ILE A 20 12.81 -1.31 -8.72
C ILE A 20 13.52 -2.65 -8.93
N TYR A 21 14.10 -3.20 -7.88
CA TYR A 21 14.83 -4.48 -7.92
C TYR A 21 13.93 -5.67 -7.63
N ALA A 22 12.98 -5.50 -6.71
CA ALA A 22 12.08 -6.55 -6.27
C ALA A 22 10.71 -6.00 -5.90
N ILE A 23 9.71 -6.88 -5.97
CA ILE A 23 8.37 -6.64 -5.44
C ILE A 23 7.92 -7.85 -4.62
N HIS A 24 7.50 -7.57 -3.39
CA HIS A 24 6.96 -8.55 -2.46
C HIS A 24 5.48 -8.29 -2.23
N PHE A 25 4.70 -9.35 -2.15
CA PHE A 25 3.25 -9.25 -1.94
C PHE A 25 2.92 -9.70 -0.53
N PRO A 26 2.49 -8.80 0.38
CA PRO A 26 1.92 -9.22 1.65
C PRO A 26 0.60 -9.96 1.42
N LYS A 27 -0.03 -10.44 2.50
CA LYS A 27 -1.39 -10.97 2.44
C LYS A 27 -2.33 -9.94 1.82
N GLN A 28 -2.97 -10.29 0.72
CA GLN A 28 -3.76 -9.37 -0.08
C GLN A 28 -5.18 -9.21 0.48
N GLY A 29 -5.69 -7.98 0.42
CA GLY A 29 -7.09 -7.67 0.68
C GLY A 29 -7.96 -7.86 -0.57
N TYR A 30 -9.22 -7.42 -0.48
CA TYR A 30 -10.17 -7.52 -1.59
C TYR A 30 -10.24 -6.26 -2.46
N THR A 31 -9.95 -5.09 -1.87
CA THR A 31 -10.22 -3.78 -2.49
C THR A 31 -9.04 -3.20 -3.27
N SER A 32 -7.82 -3.67 -3.02
CA SER A 32 -6.64 -3.24 -3.76
C SER A 32 -5.56 -4.32 -3.71
N ASP A 33 -4.73 -4.37 -4.75
CA ASP A 33 -3.46 -5.07 -4.70
C ASP A 33 -2.44 -4.19 -3.96
N VAL A 34 -1.64 -4.80 -3.09
CA VAL A 34 -0.55 -4.15 -2.35
C VAL A 34 0.76 -4.83 -2.73
N GLY A 35 1.74 -4.04 -3.15
CA GLY A 35 3.11 -4.47 -3.35
C GLY A 35 4.06 -3.69 -2.45
N ILE A 36 5.04 -4.36 -1.87
CA ILE A 36 6.20 -3.74 -1.22
C ILE A 36 7.31 -3.78 -2.25
N ILE A 37 7.80 -2.62 -2.68
CA ILE A 37 8.85 -2.51 -3.69
C ILE A 37 10.18 -2.15 -3.03
N GLU A 38 11.22 -2.88 -3.37
CA GLU A 38 12.59 -2.58 -3.00
C GLU A 38 13.26 -1.86 -4.17
N THR A 39 13.84 -0.70 -3.90
CA THR A 39 14.30 0.21 -4.95
C THR A 39 15.65 0.82 -4.61
N ALA A 40 16.26 1.52 -5.57
CA ALA A 40 17.50 2.26 -5.36
C ALA A 40 17.39 3.33 -4.25
N ASN A 41 16.20 3.92 -4.06
CA ASN A 41 15.98 5.02 -3.13
C ASN A 41 15.38 4.58 -1.79
N GLY A 42 15.12 3.27 -1.61
CA GLY A 42 14.56 2.71 -0.39
C GLY A 42 13.43 1.72 -0.65
N THR A 43 12.65 1.45 0.40
CA THR A 43 11.50 0.53 0.35
C THR A 43 10.21 1.32 0.44
N TYR A 44 9.26 0.99 -0.44
CA TYR A 44 7.98 1.69 -0.53
C TYR A 44 6.82 0.71 -0.63
N VAL A 45 5.61 1.19 -0.33
CA VAL A 45 4.38 0.45 -0.59
C VAL A 45 3.68 1.06 -1.79
N VAL A 46 3.37 0.22 -2.78
CA VAL A 46 2.51 0.57 -3.91
C VAL A 46 1.16 -0.11 -3.75
N LYS A 47 0.08 0.65 -3.83
CA LYS A 47 -1.29 0.12 -3.90
C LYS A 47 -1.88 0.37 -5.27
N ARG A 48 -2.60 -0.63 -5.80
CA ARG A 48 -3.36 -0.55 -7.04
C ARG A 48 -4.80 -0.97 -6.81
N ALA A 49 -5.74 -0.11 -7.20
CA ALA A 49 -7.15 -0.44 -7.29
C ALA A 49 -7.57 -0.50 -8.76
N LYS A 50 -8.43 -1.45 -9.10
CA LYS A 50 -9.13 -1.54 -10.39
C LYS A 50 -10.63 -1.48 -10.14
N ASP A 51 -11.41 -1.00 -11.09
CA ASP A 51 -12.83 -0.65 -10.96
C ASP A 51 -13.10 0.66 -10.19
N GLU A 52 -14.13 1.38 -10.62
CA GLU A 52 -14.49 2.71 -10.09
C GLU A 52 -14.73 2.70 -8.58
N ARG A 53 -15.41 1.67 -8.06
CA ARG A 53 -15.72 1.58 -6.62
C ARG A 53 -14.46 1.46 -5.76
N PHE A 54 -13.49 0.68 -6.21
CA PHE A 54 -12.24 0.50 -5.47
C PHE A 54 -11.29 1.67 -5.69
N CYS A 55 -11.29 2.30 -6.87
CA CYS A 55 -10.59 3.56 -7.10
C CYS A 55 -11.08 4.66 -6.15
N ALA A 56 -12.39 4.82 -6.01
CA ALA A 56 -12.99 5.77 -5.05
C ALA A 56 -12.61 5.44 -3.59
N SER A 57 -12.52 4.15 -3.24
CA SER A 57 -12.05 3.73 -1.91
C SER A 57 -10.59 4.14 -1.68
N LEU A 58 -9.70 3.87 -2.65
CA LEU A 58 -8.28 4.22 -2.54
C LEU A 58 -8.06 5.74 -2.53
N GLU A 59 -8.86 6.50 -3.28
CA GLU A 59 -8.85 7.97 -3.24
C GLU A 59 -9.25 8.49 -1.85
N LYS A 60 -10.26 7.89 -1.22
CA LYS A 60 -10.69 8.24 0.14
C LYS A 60 -9.57 7.97 1.15
N ASP A 61 -8.87 6.84 1.03
CA ASP A 61 -7.73 6.52 1.88
C ASP A 61 -6.60 7.54 1.70
N ALA A 62 -6.26 7.90 0.46
CA ALA A 62 -5.25 8.90 0.15
C ALA A 62 -5.60 10.29 0.75
N LYS A 63 -6.86 10.71 0.64
CA LYS A 63 -7.34 11.95 1.27
C LYS A 63 -7.25 11.88 2.79
N ALA A 64 -7.63 10.76 3.40
CA ALA A 64 -7.54 10.59 4.85
C ALA A 64 -6.09 10.67 5.35
N LEU A 65 -5.14 10.00 4.68
CA LEU A 65 -3.71 10.09 5.01
C LEU A 65 -3.18 11.52 4.90
N THR A 66 -3.58 12.23 3.84
CA THR A 66 -3.20 13.65 3.65
C THR A 66 -3.72 14.51 4.81
N CYS A 67 -4.99 14.38 5.19
CA CYS A 67 -5.57 15.13 6.30
C CYS A 67 -4.93 14.81 7.65
N LEU A 68 -4.51 13.57 7.86
CA LEU A 68 -3.92 13.11 9.12
C LEU A 68 -2.40 13.36 9.19
N SER A 69 -1.76 13.76 8.09
CA SER A 69 -0.30 13.94 7.99
C SER A 69 0.27 14.97 8.97
N SER A 70 -0.53 15.93 9.42
CA SER A 70 -0.11 16.95 10.40
C SER A 70 -0.35 16.54 11.86
N THR A 71 -0.80 15.31 12.10
CA THR A 71 -1.06 14.78 13.45
C THR A 71 0.15 13.99 13.96
N ALA A 72 0.16 13.66 15.25
CA ALA A 72 1.20 12.81 15.85
C ALA A 72 0.97 11.30 15.64
N LEU A 73 0.00 10.91 14.80
CA LEU A 73 -0.31 9.50 14.56
C LEU A 73 0.79 8.85 13.70
N PRO A 74 1.23 7.62 14.03
CA PRO A 74 2.19 6.88 13.23
C PRO A 74 1.49 6.30 11.98
N ILE A 75 1.23 7.16 11.00
CA ILE A 75 0.61 6.79 9.72
C ILE A 75 1.65 6.86 8.58
N PRO A 76 1.47 6.09 7.51
CA PRO A 76 2.40 6.15 6.38
C PRO A 76 2.24 7.48 5.64
N THR A 77 3.37 8.08 5.26
CA THR A 77 3.39 9.22 4.35
C THR A 77 2.82 8.82 2.99
N LEU A 78 1.89 9.62 2.46
CA LEU A 78 1.46 9.52 1.07
C LEU A 78 2.39 10.34 0.18
N TYR A 79 3.24 9.67 -0.59
CA TYR A 79 4.12 10.34 -1.56
C TYR A 79 3.37 10.73 -2.83
N ARG A 80 2.49 9.84 -3.31
CA ARG A 80 1.72 10.11 -4.53
C ARG A 80 0.41 9.35 -4.58
N PHE A 81 -0.59 9.99 -5.18
CA PHE A 81 -1.80 9.33 -5.66
C PHE A 81 -2.02 9.68 -7.14
N HIS A 82 -2.40 8.70 -7.94
CA HIS A 82 -2.70 8.88 -9.36
C HIS A 82 -3.89 8.01 -9.79
N GLU A 83 -4.91 8.63 -10.38
CA GLU A 83 -6.07 7.93 -10.93
C GLU A 83 -6.15 8.11 -12.45
N THR A 84 -6.35 7.00 -13.15
CA THR A 84 -6.64 6.97 -14.57
C THR A 84 -8.10 6.56 -14.81
N LYS A 85 -9.00 7.54 -14.86
CA LYS A 85 -10.46 7.32 -14.97
C LYS A 85 -10.87 6.42 -16.14
N HIS A 86 -10.27 6.60 -17.32
CA HIS A 86 -10.61 5.80 -18.50
C HIS A 86 -10.18 4.33 -18.39
N LYS A 87 -9.18 4.02 -17.55
CA LYS A 87 -8.75 2.64 -17.24
C LYS A 87 -9.44 2.08 -15.99
N LYS A 88 -10.23 2.90 -15.28
CA LYS A 88 -10.83 2.56 -13.97
C LYS A 88 -9.76 2.01 -13.04
N GLU A 89 -8.64 2.71 -12.97
CA GLU A 89 -7.46 2.27 -12.23
C GLU A 89 -6.87 3.43 -11.41
N ALA A 90 -6.51 3.15 -10.17
CA ALA A 90 -5.89 4.11 -9.27
C ALA A 90 -4.66 3.49 -8.60
N TRP A 91 -3.67 4.34 -8.36
CA TRP A 91 -2.38 3.99 -7.78
C TRP A 91 -2.06 4.92 -6.61
N ALA A 92 -1.47 4.37 -5.55
CA ALA A 92 -0.93 5.14 -4.44
C ALA A 92 0.48 4.65 -4.11
N LEU A 93 1.40 5.59 -3.93
CA LEU A 93 2.75 5.35 -3.43
C LEU A 93 2.83 5.87 -1.99
N LEU A 94 3.24 4.99 -1.10
CA LEU A 94 3.21 5.16 0.35
C LEU A 94 4.57 4.81 0.97
N GLU A 95 4.84 5.41 2.11
CA GLU A 95 5.91 4.99 3.01
C GLU A 95 5.73 3.54 3.44
N TYR A 96 6.85 2.80 3.46
CA TYR A 96 6.92 1.52 4.12
C TYR A 96 7.23 1.72 5.61
N ILE A 97 6.31 1.33 6.47
CA ILE A 97 6.54 1.29 7.92
C ILE A 97 7.11 -0.07 8.26
N GLU A 98 8.33 -0.10 8.79
CA GLU A 98 8.97 -1.32 9.28
C GLU A 98 8.20 -1.90 10.48
N GLY A 99 7.99 -3.21 10.46
CA GLY A 99 7.33 -3.95 11.53
C GLY A 99 6.52 -5.13 11.01
N GLU A 100 5.77 -5.75 11.91
CA GLU A 100 4.80 -6.77 11.56
C GLU A 100 3.37 -6.28 11.80
N THR A 101 2.43 -6.82 11.02
CA THR A 101 1.01 -6.56 11.27
C THR A 101 0.60 -7.19 12.60
N LEU A 102 -0.37 -6.58 13.29
CA LEU A 102 -0.95 -7.17 14.50
C LEU A 102 -1.44 -8.60 14.25
N GLN A 103 -2.01 -8.88 13.07
CA GLN A 103 -2.41 -10.23 12.68
C GLN A 103 -1.24 -11.22 12.68
N GLN A 104 -0.09 -10.86 12.10
CA GLN A 104 1.10 -11.72 12.10
C GLN A 104 1.61 -11.99 13.52
N ALA A 105 1.60 -10.97 14.38
CA ALA A 105 1.96 -11.13 15.78
C ALA A 105 1.01 -12.10 16.52
N LEU A 106 -0.31 -11.96 16.29
CA LEU A 106 -1.32 -12.84 16.89
C LEU A 106 -1.28 -14.28 16.37
N GLU A 107 -0.93 -14.47 15.08
CA GLU A 107 -0.74 -15.80 14.49
C GLU A 107 0.46 -16.54 15.12
N LYS A 108 1.45 -15.81 15.65
CA LYS A 108 2.61 -16.35 16.37
C LYS A 108 2.38 -16.47 17.88
N GLU A 109 1.35 -15.83 18.44
CA GLU A 109 1.06 -15.84 19.87
C GLU A 109 0.61 -17.23 20.31
N THR A 110 1.34 -17.82 21.25
CA THR A 110 1.10 -19.18 21.75
C THR A 110 0.16 -19.19 22.95
N ASN A 111 0.04 -18.05 23.65
CA ASN A 111 -0.91 -17.88 24.74
C ASN A 111 -2.30 -17.53 24.22
N GLU A 112 -3.25 -18.46 24.32
CA GLU A 112 -4.61 -18.28 23.81
C GLU A 112 -5.33 -17.06 24.38
N ALA A 113 -5.08 -16.70 25.65
CA ALA A 113 -5.70 -15.54 26.28
C ALA A 113 -5.23 -14.20 25.65
N LYS A 114 -4.07 -14.18 24.98
CA LYS A 114 -3.54 -13.01 24.28
C LYS A 114 -3.90 -12.98 22.79
N ARG A 115 -4.47 -14.07 22.25
CA ARG A 115 -4.81 -14.19 20.83
C ARG A 115 -6.13 -13.49 20.45
N VAL A 116 -6.94 -13.12 21.44
CA VAL A 116 -8.27 -12.53 21.21
C VAL A 116 -8.15 -11.02 21.05
N SER A 117 -8.21 -10.54 19.80
CA SER A 117 -8.52 -9.14 19.52
C SER A 117 -10.03 -8.96 19.69
N THR A 118 -10.46 -8.21 20.71
CA THR A 118 -11.87 -7.84 20.88
C THR A 118 -12.21 -6.66 19.98
#